data_AF-A0A3B9YRJ7-F1
#
_entry.id   AF-A0A3B9YRJ7-F1
#
_cell.length_a   1.000
_cell.length_b   1.000
_cell.length_c   1.000
_cell.angle_alpha   90.00
_cell.angle_beta   90.00
_cell.angle_gamma   90.00
#
_symmetry.space_group_name_H-M   'P 1'
#
loop_
_entity.id
_entity.type
_entity.pdbx_description
1 polymer ?
#
loop_
_entity_poly.entity_id
_entity_poly.type
_entity_poly.pdbx_seq_one_letter_code
_entity_poly.pdbx_strand_id
1 'polypeptide(L)' 'GRAYFSATSAHTCTGDGNAMVLRAGLPLQDMEFVQFHPTGIYGAGVLITEGARGEGGYLT' A
#
# COMPACT_ATOMS: atom_id res chain seq x y z
N GLY A 1 -5.46 -0.95 0.61
CA GLY A 1 -4.53 -0.35 -0.36
C GLY A 1 -5.24 0.46 -1.41
N ARG A 2 -6.23 -0.14 -2.10
CA ARG A 2 -6.98 0.46 -3.21
C ARG A 2 -7.90 1.64 -2.86
N ALA A 3 -7.83 2.14 -1.64
CA ALA A 3 -8.42 3.42 -1.25
C ALA A 3 -7.59 4.62 -1.77
N TYR A 4 -6.33 4.41 -2.16
CA TYR A 4 -5.44 5.44 -2.70
C TYR A 4 -5.34 5.37 -4.22
N PHE A 5 -5.19 6.55 -4.87
CA PHE A 5 -5.06 6.66 -6.32
C PHE A 5 -3.79 5.96 -6.85
N SER A 6 -2.65 6.21 -6.20
CA SER A 6 -1.37 5.54 -6.49
C SER A 6 -1.02 4.59 -5.34
N ALA A 7 -0.87 3.30 -5.65
CA ALA A 7 -0.57 2.26 -4.67
C ALA A 7 0.08 1.04 -5.34
N THR A 8 0.93 0.32 -4.61
CA THR A 8 1.54 -0.95 -5.03
C THR A 8 0.59 -2.15 -4.91
N SER A 9 -0.50 -1.98 -4.15
CA SER A 9 -1.46 -3.04 -3.88
C SER A 9 -2.24 -3.42 -5.14
N ALA A 10 -2.48 -4.73 -5.32
CA ALA A 10 -3.34 -5.25 -6.37
C ALA A 10 -4.76 -4.68 -6.32
N HIS A 11 -5.48 -4.76 -7.44
CA HIS A 11 -6.86 -4.26 -7.56
C HIS A 11 -7.84 -4.87 -6.54
N THR A 12 -7.57 -6.07 -6.04
CA THR A 12 -8.40 -6.79 -5.08
C THR A 12 -8.14 -6.39 -3.61
N CYS A 13 -7.17 -5.52 -3.33
CA CYS A 13 -6.88 -5.06 -1.97
C CYS A 13 -7.82 -3.92 -1.52
N THR A 14 -9.13 -4.19 -1.56
CA THR A 14 -10.26 -3.26 -1.34
C THR A 14 -10.70 -3.13 0.12
N GLY A 15 -10.24 -4.01 1.01
CA GLY A 15 -10.52 -3.92 2.45
C GLY A 15 -11.81 -4.62 2.89
N ASP A 16 -12.33 -5.56 2.09
CA ASP A 16 -13.61 -6.24 2.34
C ASP A 16 -13.68 -6.90 3.73
N GLY A 17 -12.59 -7.53 4.16
CA GLY A 17 -12.46 -8.13 5.50
C GLY A 17 -12.61 -7.09 6.62
N ASN A 18 -11.87 -5.98 6.53
CA ASN A 18 -11.96 -4.89 7.51
C ASN A 18 -13.39 -4.32 7.57
N ALA A 19 -14.04 -4.20 6.41
CA ALA A 19 -15.40 -3.70 6.33
C ALA A 19 -16.43 -4.66 6.94
N MET A 20 -16.23 -5.99 6.81
CA MET A 20 -17.07 -6.99 7.49
C MET A 20 -16.96 -6.88 9.02
N VAL A 21 -15.74 -6.79 9.55
CA VAL A 21 -15.47 -6.63 10.99
C VAL A 21 -16.15 -5.37 11.53
N LEU A 22 -15.97 -4.24 10.85
CA LEU A 22 -16.61 -2.98 11.23
C LEU A 22 -18.15 -3.07 11.24
N ARG A 23 -18.75 -3.69 10.21
CA ARG A 23 -20.20 -3.88 10.14
C ARG A 23 -20.76 -4.84 11.20
N ALA A 24 -19.94 -5.74 11.72
CA ALA A 24 -20.28 -6.60 12.85
C ALA A 24 -20.17 -5.87 14.20
N GLY A 25 -19.83 -4.57 14.22
CA GLY A 25 -19.71 -3.78 15.44
C GLY A 25 -18.39 -3.98 16.19
N LEU A 26 -17.41 -4.65 15.58
CA LEU A 26 -16.09 -4.84 16.15
C LEU A 26 -15.16 -3.69 15.73
N PRO A 27 -14.24 -3.25 16.61
CA PRO A 27 -13.37 -2.11 16.31
C PRO A 27 -12.29 -2.47 15.28
N LEU A 28 -11.92 -1.46 14.49
CA LEU A 28 -10.63 -1.41 13.80
C LEU A 28 -9.69 -0.51 14.61
N GLN A 29 -8.39 -0.66 14.43
CA GLN A 29 -7.39 0.12 15.13
C GLN A 29 -6.41 0.74 14.14
N ASP A 30 -5.97 1.97 14.42
CA ASP A 30 -4.82 2.61 13.76
C ASP A 30 -4.94 2.69 12.22
N MET A 31 -6.17 2.85 11.72
CA MET A 31 -6.48 2.86 10.27
C MET A 31 -5.87 4.07 9.53
N GLU A 32 -5.44 5.09 10.26
CA GLU A 32 -4.74 6.27 9.77
C GLU A 32 -3.25 6.01 9.46
N PHE A 33 -2.66 4.93 10.00
CA PHE A 33 -1.24 4.61 9.80
C PHE A 33 -1.01 3.86 8.49
N VAL A 34 -0.95 4.62 7.40
CA VAL A 34 -0.71 4.10 6.04
C VAL A 34 0.74 4.33 5.62
N GLN A 35 1.46 3.23 5.38
CA GLN A 35 2.85 3.27 4.88
C GLN A 35 2.91 3.46 3.38
N PHE A 36 3.87 4.26 2.92
CA PHE A 36 4.22 4.41 1.50
C PHE A 36 5.59 3.82 1.23
N HIS A 37 5.72 3.16 0.08
CA HIS A 37 7.02 2.70 -0.40
C HIS A 37 7.66 3.80 -1.27
N PRO A 38 8.95 4.15 -1.08
CA PRO A 38 9.56 5.28 -1.78
C PRO A 38 9.81 5.02 -3.28
N THR A 39 9.85 3.76 -3.71
CA THR A 39 10.27 3.35 -5.08
C THR A 39 9.20 2.53 -5.82
N GLY A 40 7.96 3.00 -5.85
CA GLY A 40 6.97 2.51 -6.82
C GLY A 40 7.18 3.14 -8.20
N ILE A 41 7.04 2.38 -9.29
CA ILE A 41 7.14 2.90 -10.66
C ILE A 41 6.09 3.99 -10.85
N TYR A 42 6.51 5.20 -11.22
CA TYR A 42 5.60 6.32 -11.46
C TYR A 42 4.57 6.00 -12.55
N GLY A 43 3.33 6.44 -12.36
CA GLY A 43 2.19 6.13 -13.23
C GLY A 43 1.57 4.76 -12.95
N ALA A 44 2.36 3.68 -12.97
CA ALA A 44 1.85 2.31 -12.84
C ALA A 44 1.67 1.84 -11.39
N GLY A 45 2.50 2.32 -10.46
CA GLY A 45 2.51 1.92 -9.05
C GLY A 45 3.16 0.54 -8.76
N VAL A 46 3.68 -0.16 -9.78
CA VAL A 46 4.36 -1.46 -9.60
C VAL A 46 5.62 -1.27 -8.74
N LEU A 47 5.84 -2.17 -7.78
CA LEU A 47 6.95 -2.08 -6.85
C LEU A 47 8.30 -2.32 -7.55
N ILE A 48 9.26 -1.42 -7.35
CA ILE A 48 10.69 -1.74 -7.45
C ILE A 48 11.15 -2.13 -6.05
N THR A 49 11.75 -3.32 -5.93
CA THR A 49 12.27 -3.81 -4.65
C THR A 49 13.22 -2.80 -4.01
N GLU A 50 13.16 -2.69 -2.68
CA GLU A 50 14.12 -1.90 -1.90
C GLU A 50 15.57 -2.30 -2.15
N GLY A 51 15.82 -3.56 -2.54
CA GLY A 51 17.13 -4.03 -2.97
C GLY A 51 17.76 -3.16 -4.07
N ALA A 52 16.97 -2.50 -4.92
CA ALA A 52 17.51 -1.56 -5.90
C ALA A 52 18.32 -0.43 -5.24
N ARG A 53 17.86 0.09 -4.10
CA ARG A 53 18.61 1.10 -3.31
C ARG A 53 19.70 0.44 -2.46
N GLY A 54 19.37 -0.70 -1.82
CA GLY A 54 20.31 -1.43 -0.97
C GLY A 54 21.58 -1.89 -1.69
N GLU A 55 21.46 -2.25 -2.97
CA GLU A 55 22.54 -2.74 -3.83
C GLU A 55 23.23 -1.63 -4.64
N GLY A 56 23.03 -0.36 -4.27
CA GLY A 56 23.78 0.77 -4.83
C GLY A 56 23.07 1.58 -5.94
N GLY A 57 21.76 1.40 -6.12
CA GLY A 57 20.96 2.30 -6.96
C GLY A 57 20.75 3.67 -6.30
N TYR A 58 20.87 4.73 -7.10
CA TYR A 58 20.75 6.11 -6.66
C TYR A 58 19.48 6.76 -7.20
N LEU A 59 18.93 7.70 -6.43
CA LEU A 59 17.89 8.63 -6.90
C LEU A 59 18.59 9.86 -7.49
N THR A 60 18.14 10.33 -8.64
CA THR A 60 18.71 11.47 -9.38
C THR A 60 17.65 12.50 -9.72
#